data_AF-A0A9D6DG42-F1
#
_entry.id   AF-A0A9D6DG42-F1
#
_cell.length_a   1.000
_cell.length_b   1.000
_cell.length_c   1.000
_cell.angle_alpha   90.00
_cell.angle_beta   90.00
_cell.angle_gamma   90.00
#
_symmetry.space_group_name_H-M   'P 1'
#
loop_
_entity.id
_entity.type
_entity.pdbx_description
1 polymer ?
#
loop_
_entity_poly.entity_id
_entity_poly.type
_entity_poly.pdbx_seq_one_letter_code
_entity_poly.pdbx_strand_id
1 'polypeptide(L)' 'MLTVEEALAAILSRVAPLEAERVETLAALGRVLAEPIVS' A
#
# COMPACT_ATOMS: atom_id res chain seq x y z
N MET A 1 -6.67 -26.77 -10.76
CA MET A 1 -5.63 -25.72 -10.89
C MET A 1 -6.26 -24.40 -10.52
N LEU A 2 -5.57 -23.54 -9.77
CA LEU A 2 -6.03 -22.17 -9.54
C LEU A 2 -5.73 -21.30 -10.77
N THR A 3 -6.59 -20.33 -11.05
CA THR A 3 -6.27 -19.22 -11.96
C THR A 3 -5.40 -18.17 -11.26
N VAL A 4 -4.82 -17.25 -12.03
CA VAL A 4 -4.04 -16.14 -11.47
C VAL A 4 -4.93 -15.23 -10.63
N GLU A 5 -6.16 -14.99 -11.06
CA GLU A 5 -7.13 -14.15 -10.37
C GLU A 5 -7.51 -14.75 -9.02
N GLU A 6 -7.77 -16.05 -8.97
CA GLU A 6 -8.07 -16.79 -7.74
C GLU A 6 -6.88 -16.73 -6.77
N ALA A 7 -5.66 -16.89 -7.28
CA ALA A 7 -4.45 -16.84 -6.46
C ALA A 7 -4.20 -15.42 -5.91
N LEU A 8 -4.38 -14.40 -6.75
CA LEU A 8 -4.22 -13.00 -6.36
C LEU A 8 -5.22 -12.61 -5.27
N ALA A 9 -6.50 -12.95 -5.44
CA ALA A 9 -7.53 -12.67 -4.44
C ALA A 9 -7.22 -13.36 -3.11
N ALA A 10 -6.79 -14.63 -3.14
CA ALA A 10 -6.42 -15.36 -1.95
C ALA A 10 -5.22 -14.73 -1.21
N ILE A 11 -4.23 -14.24 -1.94
CA ILE A 11 -3.07 -13.55 -1.34
C ILE A 11 -3.50 -12.23 -0.70
N LEU A 12 -4.18 -11.37 -1.47
CA LEU A 12 -4.57 -10.04 -1.01
C LEU A 12 -5.57 -10.09 0.15
N SER A 13 -6.38 -11.14 0.27
CA SER A 13 -7.31 -11.33 1.40
C SER A 13 -6.64 -11.46 2.77
N ARG A 14 -5.31 -11.68 2.83
CA ARG A 14 -4.56 -11.91 4.06
C ARG A 14 -3.60 -10.79 4.42
N VAL A 15 -3.46 -9.78 3.55
CA VAL A 15 -2.48 -8.70 3.70
C VAL A 15 -3.23 -7.40 3.99
N ALA A 16 -2.79 -6.69 5.03
CA ALA A 16 -3.24 -5.34 5.32
C ALA A 16 -2.15 -4.33 4.89
N PRO A 17 -2.52 -3.08 4.55
CA PRO A 17 -1.55 -2.00 4.40
C PRO A 17 -0.71 -1.82 5.67
N LEU A 18 0.53 -1.36 5.49
CA LEU A 18 1.39 -0.97 6.62
C LEU A 18 0.87 0.31 7.29
N GLU A 19 1.23 0.49 8.55
CA GLU A 19 0.92 1.72 9.28
C GLU A 19 1.62 2.94 8.66
N ALA A 20 1.00 4.11 8.83
CA ALA A 20 1.56 5.36 8.35
C ALA A 20 2.75 5.80 9.21
N GLU A 21 3.73 6.43 8.58
CA GLU A 21 4.86 7.07 9.26
C GLU A 21 5.09 8.49 8.74
N ARG A 22 5.73 9.32 9.57
CA ARG A 22 6.18 10.66 9.19
C ARG A 22 7.60 10.57 8.67
N VAL A 23 7.83 11.13 7.49
CA VAL A 23 9.15 11.14 6.84
C VAL A 23 9.47 12.53 6.33
N GLU A 24 10.76 12.80 6.15
CA GLU A 24 11.26 14.01 5.49
C GLU A 24 10.82 14.05 4.02
N THR A 25 10.65 15.25 3.46
CA THR A 25 10.06 15.46 2.13
C THR A 25 10.75 14.67 1.02
N LEU A 26 12.08 14.66 0.97
CA LEU A 26 12.81 13.92 -0.07
C LEU A 26 12.71 12.40 0.12
N ALA A 27 12.52 11.93 1.35
CA ALA A 27 12.32 10.51 1.65
C ALA A 27 10.89 10.02 1.31
N ALA A 28 9.95 10.95 1.03
CA ALA A 28 8.60 10.64 0.58
C ALA A 28 8.54 10.15 -0.89
N LEU A 29 9.59 10.36 -1.68
CA LEU A 29 9.63 9.98 -3.09
C LEU A 29 9.45 8.45 -3.26
N GLY A 30 8.44 8.06 -4.04
CA GLY A 30 8.11 6.64 -4.28
C GLY A 30 7.22 5.99 -3.21
N ARG A 31 6.77 6.75 -2.20
CA ARG A 31 5.83 6.30 -1.18
C ARG A 31 4.40 6.72 -1.52
N VAL A 32 3.44 6.07 -0.89
CA VAL A 32 2.00 6.41 -1.00
C VAL A 32 1.64 7.40 0.11
N LEU A 33 0.89 8.45 -0.24
CA LEU A 33 0.39 9.42 0.74
C LEU A 33 -0.62 8.76 1.69
N ALA A 34 -0.36 8.85 2.99
CA ALA A 34 -1.27 8.34 4.01
C ALA A 34 -2.46 9.27 4.29
N GLU A 35 -2.36 10.54 3.90
CA GLU A 35 -3.39 11.56 4.11
C GLU A 35 -3.39 12.59 2.96
N PRO A 36 -4.50 13.32 2.75
CA PRO A 36 -4.57 14.37 1.73
C PRO A 36 -3.61 15.53 2.02
N ILE A 37 -3.09 16.16 0.96
CA ILE A 37 -2.33 17.41 1.06
C ILE A 37 -3.30 18.59 0.99
N VAL A 38 -3.27 19.46 2.00
CA VAL A 38 -4.04 20.71 2.07
C VAL A 38 -3.11 21.91 1.91
N SER A 39 -3.62 23.02 1.34
CA SER A 39 -2.88 24.28 1.14
C SER A 39 -3.17 25.29 2.23
#